data_AF-A0A454XV60-F1
#
_entry.id   AF-A0A454XV60-F1
#
_cell.length_a   1.000
_cell.length_b   1.000
_cell.length_c   1.000
_cell.angle_alpha   90.00
_cell.angle_beta   90.00
_cell.angle_gamma   90.00
#
_symmetry.space_group_name_H-M   'P 1'
#
loop_
_entity.id
_entity.type
_entity.pdbx_description
1 polymer ?
#
loop_
_entity_poly.entity_id
_entity_poly.type
_entity_poly.pdbx_seq_one_letter_code
_entity_poly.pdbx_strand_id
1 'polypeptide(L)'
;MGKSEARLLVRLQVGHRSELLEPDHPKALADGHTHRWTVYVRNQDGTDFQDRSFVEKVLFVLHVDFPNYKRTVKEPPYQVSVK
;
A
#
# COMPACT_ATOMS: atom_id res chain seq x y z
N MET A 1 -32.40 -7.66 31.35
CA MET A 1 -31.59 -8.19 30.23
C MET A 1 -30.41 -7.27 30.00
N GLY A 2 -29.18 -7.78 30.08
CA GLY A 2 -27.98 -7.00 29.74
C GLY A 2 -27.92 -6.74 28.23
N LYS A 3 -27.59 -5.51 27.83
CA LYS A 3 -27.38 -5.16 26.42
C LYS A 3 -26.20 -5.98 25.89
N SER A 4 -26.40 -6.75 24.82
CA SER A 4 -25.30 -7.38 24.10
C SER A 4 -24.51 -6.32 23.33
N GLU A 5 -23.21 -6.20 23.56
CA GLU A 5 -22.35 -5.36 22.73
C GLU A 5 -22.15 -5.98 21.35
N ALA A 6 -22.34 -5.18 20.30
CA ALA A 6 -22.00 -5.57 18.93
C ALA A 6 -20.48 -5.53 18.76
N ARG A 7 -19.91 -6.59 18.16
CA ARG A 7 -18.49 -6.67 17.77
C ARG A 7 -18.38 -6.69 16.26
N LEU A 8 -17.63 -5.75 15.70
CA LEU A 8 -17.28 -5.74 14.27
C LEU A 8 -15.88 -6.32 14.10
N LEU A 9 -15.75 -7.32 13.22
CA LEU A 9 -14.45 -7.84 12.79
C LEU A 9 -14.14 -7.31 11.40
N VAL A 10 -13.04 -6.57 11.26
CA VAL A 10 -12.54 -6.09 9.96
C VAL A 10 -11.29 -6.89 9.61
N ARG A 11 -11.27 -7.48 8.42
CA ARG A 11 -10.10 -8.19 7.87
C ARG A 11 -9.53 -7.38 6.73
N LEU A 12 -8.23 -7.12 6.80
CA LEU A 12 -7.49 -6.35 5.81
C LEU A 12 -6.42 -7.23 5.20
N GLN A 13 -6.13 -7.03 3.92
CA GLN A 13 -4.95 -7.56 3.28
C GLN A 13 -3.86 -6.51 3.27
N VAL A 14 -2.67 -6.85 3.78
CA VAL A 14 -1.46 -6.03 3.65
C VAL A 14 -0.49 -6.82 2.78
N GLY A 15 -0.01 -6.21 1.71
CA GLY A 15 0.81 -6.92 0.73
C GLY A 15 1.64 -6.01 -0.15
N HIS A 16 2.33 -6.65 -1.09
CA HIS A 16 3.10 -5.96 -2.11
C HIS A 16 3.14 -6.76 -3.42
N ARG A 17 3.52 -6.10 -4.50
CA ARG A 17 3.94 -6.71 -5.78
C ARG A 17 5.23 -6.05 -6.22
N SER A 18 6.15 -6.84 -6.75
CA SER A 18 7.43 -6.38 -7.30
C SER A 18 7.59 -6.94 -8.72
N GLU A 19 8.12 -6.10 -9.61
CA GLU A 19 8.37 -6.43 -11.01
C GLU A 19 9.82 -6.08 -11.32
N LEU A 20 10.55 -7.05 -11.88
CA LEU A 20 11.90 -6.81 -12.37
C LEU A 20 11.83 -5.81 -13.52
N LEU A 21 12.67 -4.78 -13.48
CA LEU A 21 12.85 -3.88 -14.60
C LEU A 21 13.74 -4.56 -15.64
N GLU A 22 13.30 -4.57 -16.89
CA GLU A 22 14.11 -5.15 -17.98
C GLU A 22 15.48 -4.46 -18.03
N PRO A 23 16.59 -5.24 -17.96
CA PRO A 23 17.94 -4.69 -17.77
C PRO A 23 18.45 -3.85 -18.94
N ASP A 24 17.85 -3.99 -20.13
CA ASP A 24 18.14 -3.20 -21.33
C ASP A 24 17.26 -1.95 -21.46
N HIS A 25 16.33 -1.72 -20.52
CA HIS A 25 15.46 -0.56 -20.57
C HIS A 25 16.22 0.71 -20.14
N PRO A 26 16.26 1.78 -20.95
CA PRO A 26 17.10 2.97 -20.69
C PRO A 26 16.87 3.63 -19.33
N LYS A 27 15.67 3.50 -18.76
CA LYS A 27 15.34 4.04 -17.43
C LYS A 27 15.88 3.20 -16.26
N ALA A 28 16.06 1.89 -16.41
CA ALA A 28 16.60 1.04 -15.34
C ALA A 28 18.09 1.35 -15.08
N LEU A 29 18.82 1.64 -16.15
CA LEU A 29 20.25 1.97 -16.13
C LEU A 29 20.57 3.34 -15.52
N ALA A 30 19.63 4.28 -15.51
CA ALA A 30 19.88 5.67 -15.14
C ALA A 30 19.96 5.93 -13.62
N ASP A 31 19.22 5.16 -12.81
CA ASP A 31 19.15 5.35 -11.36
C ASP A 31 19.51 4.09 -10.55
N GLY A 32 19.95 3.01 -11.23
CA GLY A 32 20.43 1.78 -10.60
C GLY A 32 19.35 0.92 -9.95
N HIS A 33 18.06 1.26 -10.07
CA HIS A 33 17.00 0.46 -9.49
C HIS A 33 16.70 -0.76 -10.35
N THR A 34 16.52 -1.91 -9.71
CA THR A 34 16.29 -3.20 -10.38
C THR A 34 14.82 -3.61 -10.42
N HIS A 35 13.97 -3.07 -9.54
CA HIS A 35 12.57 -3.48 -9.42
C HIS A 35 11.66 -2.29 -9.25
N ARG A 36 10.54 -2.28 -9.98
CA ARG A 36 9.38 -1.48 -9.58
C ARG A 36 8.56 -2.27 -8.59
N TRP A 37 8.11 -1.65 -7.52
CA TRP A 37 7.26 -2.31 -6.54
C TRP A 37 6.11 -1.42 -6.09
N THR A 38 5.05 -2.06 -5.59
CA THR A 38 3.89 -1.41 -4.97
C THR A 38 3.56 -2.13 -3.66
N VAL A 39 3.48 -1.39 -2.57
CA VAL A 39 2.94 -1.87 -1.28
C VAL A 39 1.51 -1.35 -1.10
N TYR A 40 0.63 -2.14 -0.52
CA TYR A 40 -0.79 -1.79 -0.42
C TYR A 40 -1.48 -2.33 0.85
N VAL A 41 -2.59 -1.69 1.19
CA VAL A 41 -3.61 -2.17 2.14
C VAL A 41 -4.95 -2.25 1.40
N ARG A 42 -5.60 -3.41 1.45
CA ARG A 42 -6.82 -3.73 0.68
C ARG A 42 -7.86 -4.49 1.50
N ASN A 43 -9.04 -4.67 0.93
CA ASN A 43 -10.04 -5.61 1.45
C ASN A 43 -9.47 -7.04 1.47
N GLN A 44 -10.06 -7.90 2.31
CA GLN A 44 -9.68 -9.31 2.42
C GLN A 44 -9.79 -10.11 1.10
N ASP A 45 -10.64 -9.66 0.17
CA ASP A 45 -10.83 -10.27 -1.15
C ASP A 45 -9.86 -9.74 -2.22
N GLY A 46 -8.94 -8.84 -1.83
CA GLY A 46 -7.95 -8.24 -2.71
C GLY A 46 -8.45 -7.05 -3.51
N THR A 47 -9.71 -6.60 -3.31
CA THR A 47 -10.22 -5.36 -3.90
C THR A 47 -9.76 -4.12 -3.12
N ASP A 48 -9.71 -2.98 -3.79
CA ASP A 48 -9.52 -1.71 -3.10
C ASP A 48 -10.81 -1.31 -2.39
N PHE A 49 -10.68 -0.52 -1.33
CA PHE A 49 -11.82 0.01 -0.61
C PHE A 49 -12.60 1.01 -1.46
N GLN A 50 -13.92 0.98 -1.38
CA GLN A 50 -14.78 1.90 -2.15
C GLN A 50 -14.79 3.31 -1.53
N ASP A 51 -14.67 3.40 -0.22
CA ASP A 51 -14.74 4.65 0.52
C ASP A 51 -13.85 4.63 1.79
N ARG A 52 -14.06 5.62 2.66
CA ARG A 52 -13.29 5.86 3.90
C ARG A 52 -14.07 5.48 5.17
N SER A 53 -15.11 4.65 5.05
CA SER A 53 -16.02 4.34 6.16
C SER A 53 -15.35 3.64 7.35
N PHE A 54 -14.26 2.89 7.11
CA PHE A 54 -13.55 2.10 8.13
C PHE A 54 -12.06 2.49 8.28
N VAL A 55 -11.46 3.18 7.30
CA VAL A 55 -10.07 3.67 7.36
C VAL A 55 -10.01 5.14 6.95
N GLU A 56 -9.50 5.99 7.86
CA GLU A 56 -9.32 7.42 7.61
C GLU A 56 -8.09 7.70 6.73
N LYS A 57 -6.98 6.99 6.98
CA LYS A 57 -5.70 7.12 6.27
C LYS A 57 -4.79 5.92 6.52
N VAL A 58 -3.83 5.71 5.62
CA VAL A 58 -2.72 4.77 5.78
C VAL A 58 -1.39 5.54 5.67
N LEU A 59 -0.51 5.36 6.66
CA LEU A 59 0.86 5.87 6.62
C LEU A 59 1.81 4.75 6.22
N PHE A 60 2.42 4.87 5.05
CA PHE A 60 3.52 4.01 4.61
C PHE A 60 4.84 4.63 5.06
N VAL A 61 5.60 3.88 5.85
CA VAL A 61 6.96 4.25 6.28
C VAL A 61 7.95 3.38 5.52
N LEU A 62 8.60 3.97 4.52
CA LEU A 62 9.65 3.35 3.72
C LEU A 62 11.01 3.46 4.41
N HIS A 63 12.02 2.80 3.85
CA HIS A 63 13.41 3.02 4.26
C HIS A 63 13.80 4.50 4.08
N VAL A 64 14.66 5.03 4.95
CA VAL A 64 14.99 6.45 5.02
C VAL A 64 15.68 7.00 3.78
N ASP A 65 16.32 6.14 2.99
CA ASP A 65 16.97 6.50 1.73
C ASP A 65 15.96 6.90 0.64
N PHE A 66 14.69 6.51 0.79
CA PHE A 66 13.65 6.92 -0.14
C PHE A 66 13.24 8.36 0.15
N PRO A 67 13.22 9.24 -0.88
CA PRO A 67 12.66 10.57 -0.75
C PRO A 67 11.22 10.49 -0.24
N ASN A 68 10.91 11.36 0.73
CA ASN A 68 9.62 11.37 1.41
C ASN A 68 9.26 9.98 1.95
N TYR A 69 10.15 9.36 2.74
CA TYR A 69 9.99 7.99 3.25
C TYR A 69 8.71 7.79 4.08
N LYS A 70 8.10 8.85 4.63
CA LYS A 70 6.78 8.81 5.28
C LYS A 70 5.71 9.32 4.32
N ARG A 71 4.88 8.43 3.78
CA ARG A 71 3.83 8.75 2.79
C ARG A 71 2.45 8.47 3.37
N THR A 72 1.65 9.51 3.56
CA THR A 72 0.27 9.38 4.05
C THR A 72 -0.69 9.36 2.87
N VAL A 73 -1.50 8.31 2.76
CA VAL A 73 -2.58 8.18 1.77
C VAL A 73 -3.91 8.26 2.51
N LYS A 74 -4.72 9.27 2.19
CA LYS A 74 -6.00 9.53 2.90
C LYS A 74 -7.21 8.92 2.20
N GLU A 75 -7.07 8.48 0.95
CA GLU A 75 -8.17 7.95 0.14
C GLU A 75 -7.73 6.67 -0.58
N PRO A 76 -8.64 5.70 -0.80
CA PRO A 76 -8.30 4.51 -1.56
C PRO A 76 -8.02 4.84 -3.05
N PRO A 77 -7.17 4.05 -3.74
CA PRO A 77 -6.47 2.87 -3.24
C PRO A 77 -5.31 3.23 -2.28
N TYR A 78 -5.28 2.59 -1.11
CA TYR A 78 -4.22 2.79 -0.13
C TYR A 78 -2.97 2.03 -0.57
N GLN A 79 -2.18 2.65 -1.44
CA GLN A 79 -0.96 2.05 -1.97
C GLN A 79 0.12 3.08 -2.28
N VAL A 80 1.37 2.62 -2.29
CA VAL A 80 2.54 3.39 -2.69
C VAL A 80 3.35 2.58 -3.68
N SER A 81 3.62 3.17 -4.84
CA SER A 81 4.52 2.61 -5.84
C SER A 81 5.87 3.33 -5.85
N VAL A 82 6.93 2.56 -6.05
CA VAL A 82 8.31 3.05 -6.13
C VAL A 82 9.01 2.33 -7.28
N LYS A 83 9.93 3.04 -7.92
CA LYS A 83 10.88 2.48 -8.89
C LYS A 83 12.18 2.24 -8.18
#